data_AF-A0A5Q3HAY0-F1
#
_entry.id   AF-A0A5Q3HAY0-F1
#
_cell.length_a   1.000
_cell.length_b   1.000
_cell.length_c   1.000
_cell.angle_alpha   90.00
_cell.angle_beta   90.00
_cell.angle_gamma   90.00
#
_symmetry.space_group_name_H-M   'P 1'
#
loop_
_entity.id
_entity.type
_entity.pdbx_description
1 polymer ?
#
loop_
_entity_poly.entity_id
_entity_poly.type
_entity_poly.pdbx_seq_one_letter_code
_entity_poly.pdbx_strand_id
1 'polypeptide(L)'
;MVDAEPRTYTAEKLREFKELQGRGLVEISPQIAAAAKVLFDRYSSIDISNNTGHVAFHSPGAIQATNVTLKTQKTKVTVGPTPGSVASDLAKRSYVDYLIGKYQECQKWDISKEEGFKYIAIYNAIKRRFGCKWEFVPVDLFDELVGFLKDRITNTKLGRIQKAKGHLLYRDFADHAL
;
A
#
# COMPACT_ATOMS: atom_id res chain seq x y z
N MET A 1 -0.77 -50.21 -25.58
CA MET A 1 0.31 -50.96 -24.89
C MET A 1 0.35 -52.35 -25.50
N VAL A 2 1.43 -52.68 -26.21
CA VAL A 2 1.61 -53.97 -26.94
C VAL A 2 2.09 -55.09 -26.00
N ASP A 3 2.33 -54.76 -24.73
CA ASP A 3 2.87 -55.68 -23.72
C ASP A 3 1.78 -56.46 -22.94
N ALA A 4 0.50 -56.32 -23.31
CA ALA A 4 -0.62 -56.89 -22.55
C ALA A 4 -1.17 -58.21 -23.12
N GLU A 5 -0.80 -58.61 -24.35
CA GLU A 5 -1.33 -59.83 -25.00
C GLU A 5 -0.28 -60.54 -25.87
N PRO A 6 0.60 -61.37 -25.27
CA PRO A 6 1.70 -62.04 -25.98
C PRO A 6 1.27 -63.16 -26.94
N ARG A 7 -0.03 -63.47 -27.04
CA ARG A 7 -0.56 -64.51 -27.96
C ARG A 7 -0.98 -63.97 -29.33
N THR A 8 -1.14 -62.65 -29.48
CA THR A 8 -1.62 -62.03 -30.72
C THR A 8 -0.48 -61.47 -31.59
N TYR A 9 0.63 -61.10 -30.95
CA TYR A 9 1.84 -60.55 -31.58
C TYR A 9 3.07 -61.39 -31.23
N THR A 10 3.15 -62.60 -31.79
CA THR A 10 4.32 -63.48 -31.66
C THR A 10 5.57 -62.81 -32.25
N ALA A 11 6.77 -63.17 -31.78
CA ALA A 11 8.03 -62.63 -32.26
C ALA A 11 8.22 -62.73 -33.79
N GLU A 12 7.59 -63.72 -34.44
CA GLU A 12 7.56 -63.84 -35.90
C GLU A 12 6.76 -62.73 -36.58
N LYS A 13 5.57 -62.38 -36.09
CA LYS A 13 4.77 -61.25 -36.64
C LYS A 13 5.49 -59.91 -36.46
N LEU A 14 6.22 -59.74 -35.36
CA LEU A 14 7.04 -58.54 -35.13
C LEU A 14 8.27 -58.50 -36.05
N ARG A 15 8.84 -59.65 -36.40
CA ARG A 15 9.88 -59.76 -37.45
C ARG A 15 9.32 -59.48 -38.84
N GLU A 16 8.12 -59.95 -39.15
CA GLU A 16 7.42 -59.69 -40.41
C GLU A 16 7.10 -58.19 -40.57
N PHE A 17 6.58 -57.54 -39.51
CA PHE A 17 6.39 -56.09 -39.52
C PHE A 17 7.70 -55.34 -39.69
N LYS A 18 8.80 -55.81 -39.09
CA LYS A 18 10.14 -55.23 -39.23
C LYS A 18 10.72 -55.41 -40.64
N GLU A 19 10.47 -56.55 -41.29
CA GLU A 19 10.85 -56.80 -42.69
C GLU A 19 10.02 -55.96 -43.68
N LEU A 20 8.73 -55.74 -43.40
CA LEU A 20 7.87 -54.86 -44.20
C LEU A 20 8.23 -53.37 -44.01
N GLN A 21 8.63 -52.96 -42.80
CA GLN A 21 9.11 -51.59 -42.53
C GLN A 21 10.50 -51.32 -43.11
N GLY A 22 11.33 -52.35 -43.26
CA GLY A 22 12.68 -52.27 -43.85
C GLY A 22 12.71 -51.97 -45.35
N ARG A 23 11.56 -51.83 -46.01
CA ARG A 23 11.42 -51.48 -47.44
C ARG A 23 10.95 -50.04 -47.69
N GLY A 24 10.88 -49.19 -46.65
CA GLY A 24 10.72 -47.74 -46.82
C GLY A 24 12.08 -47.06 -46.74
N LEU A 25 12.55 -46.48 -47.85
CA LEU A 25 13.72 -45.59 -47.83
C LEU A 25 13.49 -44.46 -46.82
N VAL A 26 14.18 -44.50 -45.70
CA VAL A 26 14.66 -43.27 -45.05
C VAL A 26 16.14 -43.19 -45.35
N GLU A 27 16.48 -43.06 -46.64
CA GLU A 27 17.79 -42.57 -47.02
C GLU A 27 17.84 -41.11 -46.56
N ILE A 28 18.51 -40.88 -45.43
CA ILE A 28 18.99 -39.54 -45.11
C ILE A 28 19.98 -39.23 -46.23
N SER A 29 19.51 -38.49 -47.25
CA SER A 29 20.34 -38.03 -48.34
C SER A 29 21.64 -37.44 -47.75
N PRO A 30 22.80 -37.66 -48.38
CA PRO A 30 24.06 -37.04 -47.95
C PRO A 30 23.93 -35.52 -47.73
N GLN A 31 23.01 -34.89 -48.47
CA GLN A 31 22.67 -33.48 -48.36
C GLN A 31 21.92 -33.14 -47.07
N ILE A 32 21.00 -34.00 -46.62
CA ILE A 32 20.28 -33.84 -45.34
C ILE A 32 21.23 -34.05 -44.18
N ALA A 33 22.11 -35.05 -44.26
CA ALA A 33 23.14 -35.28 -43.26
C ALA A 33 24.13 -34.09 -43.18
N ALA A 34 24.55 -33.54 -44.32
CA ALA A 34 25.40 -32.36 -44.39
C ALA A 34 24.69 -31.11 -43.84
N ALA A 35 23.42 -30.89 -44.20
CA ALA A 35 22.63 -29.78 -43.70
C ALA A 35 22.40 -29.87 -42.18
N ALA A 36 22.11 -31.07 -41.65
CA ALA A 36 22.01 -31.32 -40.22
C ALA A 36 23.34 -31.03 -39.51
N LYS A 37 24.47 -31.44 -40.09
CA LYS A 37 25.81 -31.18 -39.54
C LYS A 37 26.14 -29.69 -39.49
N VAL A 38 25.80 -28.94 -40.55
CA VAL A 38 25.94 -27.47 -40.57
C VAL A 38 25.03 -26.82 -39.53
N LEU A 39 23.81 -27.31 -39.33
CA LEU A 39 22.92 -26.82 -38.28
C LEU A 39 23.49 -27.06 -36.88
N PHE A 40 24.09 -28.23 -36.65
CA PHE A 40 24.75 -28.57 -35.39
C PHE A 40 25.99 -27.71 -35.15
N ASP A 41 26.84 -27.49 -36.15
CA ASP A 41 28.03 -26.64 -36.04
C ASP A 41 27.69 -25.15 -35.88
N ARG A 42 26.56 -24.69 -36.42
CA ARG A 42 26.07 -23.30 -36.25
C ARG A 42 25.26 -23.05 -34.99
N TYR A 43 24.81 -24.10 -34.30
CA TYR A 43 24.22 -23.93 -32.99
C TYR A 43 25.33 -23.53 -32.03
N SER A 44 25.50 -22.23 -31.82
CA SER A 44 26.30 -21.69 -30.72
C SER A 44 25.82 -22.36 -29.45
N SER A 45 26.62 -23.28 -28.91
CA SER A 45 26.33 -24.03 -27.70
C SER A 45 26.36 -23.10 -26.50
N ILE A 46 25.27 -22.37 -26.26
CA ILE A 46 25.03 -21.70 -25.00
C ILE A 46 24.29 -22.72 -24.13
N ASP A 47 25.05 -23.54 -23.42
CA ASP A 47 24.51 -24.40 -22.36
C ASP A 47 24.35 -23.55 -21.10
N ILE A 48 23.09 -23.34 -20.68
CA ILE A 48 22.78 -22.65 -19.43
C ILE A 48 22.45 -23.73 -18.40
N SER A 49 23.48 -24.32 -17.80
CA SER A 49 23.33 -25.25 -16.69
C SER A 49 23.37 -24.50 -15.35
N ASN A 50 22.51 -24.93 -14.43
CA ASN A 50 22.44 -24.46 -13.04
C ASN A 50 22.09 -22.97 -12.83
N ASN A 51 21.29 -22.37 -13.72
CA ASN A 51 20.80 -21.01 -13.51
C ASN A 51 19.54 -20.98 -12.64
N THR A 52 19.59 -20.27 -11.52
CA THR A 52 18.47 -20.06 -10.60
C THR A 52 17.75 -18.70 -10.82
N GLY A 53 18.22 -17.90 -11.77
CA GLY A 53 17.70 -16.59 -12.16
C GLY A 53 16.99 -16.58 -13.52
N HIS A 54 16.79 -15.39 -14.10
CA HIS A 54 16.08 -15.23 -15.38
C HIS A 54 17.06 -15.01 -16.53
N VAL A 55 16.78 -15.63 -17.68
CA VAL A 55 17.57 -15.46 -18.92
C VAL A 55 16.75 -14.67 -19.93
N ALA A 56 17.26 -13.53 -20.36
CA ALA A 56 16.68 -12.78 -21.49
C ALA A 56 17.57 -12.94 -22.72
N PHE A 57 16.98 -13.35 -23.85
CA PHE A 57 17.67 -13.45 -25.12
C PHE A 57 17.04 -12.43 -26.09
N HIS A 58 17.84 -11.52 -26.65
CA HIS A 58 17.42 -10.46 -27.58
C HIS A 58 16.19 -9.65 -27.13
N SER A 59 16.22 -9.06 -25.94
CA SER A 59 15.09 -8.24 -25.42
C SER A 59 15.48 -6.79 -25.15
N PRO A 60 15.57 -5.92 -26.19
CA PRO A 60 15.78 -4.49 -25.98
C PRO A 60 14.62 -3.91 -25.14
N GLY A 61 14.94 -3.31 -23.99
CA GLY A 61 13.94 -2.73 -23.07
C GLY A 61 13.37 -3.68 -22.02
N ALA A 62 13.85 -4.93 -21.92
CA ALA A 62 13.44 -5.81 -20.83
C ALA A 62 14.04 -5.36 -19.48
N ILE A 63 13.18 -5.00 -18.54
CA ILE A 63 13.56 -4.77 -17.14
C ILE A 63 13.25 -6.06 -16.36
N GLN A 64 14.29 -6.81 -15.99
CA GLN A 64 14.16 -7.96 -15.10
C GLN A 64 14.35 -7.49 -13.65
N ALA A 65 13.25 -7.25 -12.94
CA ALA A 65 13.27 -6.86 -11.53
C ALA A 65 12.41 -7.83 -10.70
N THR A 66 12.95 -8.37 -9.61
CA THR A 66 12.23 -9.25 -8.68
C THR A 66 11.11 -8.52 -7.92
N ASN A 67 11.30 -7.22 -7.65
CA ASN A 67 10.30 -6.36 -7.02
C ASN A 67 10.38 -4.95 -7.60
N VAL A 68 9.24 -4.43 -8.08
CA VAL A 68 9.11 -3.04 -8.54
C VAL A 68 8.44 -2.22 -7.44
N THR A 69 9.19 -1.31 -6.81
CA THR A 69 8.64 -0.41 -5.79
C THR A 69 8.27 0.94 -6.42
N LEU A 70 6.99 1.15 -6.67
CA LEU A 70 6.46 2.42 -7.17
C LEU A 70 6.33 3.41 -6.00
N LYS A 71 7.30 4.31 -5.83
CA LYS A 71 7.19 5.44 -4.91
C LYS A 71 6.40 6.56 -5.58
N THR A 72 5.08 6.52 -5.47
CA THR A 72 4.23 7.66 -5.82
C THR A 72 4.45 8.77 -4.77
N GLN A 73 5.26 9.77 -5.12
CA GLN A 73 5.31 11.02 -4.35
C GLN A 73 3.97 11.73 -4.53
N LYS A 74 3.10 11.63 -3.53
CA LYS A 74 1.91 12.48 -3.47
C LYS A 74 2.38 13.93 -3.33
N THR A 75 2.16 14.73 -4.36
CA THR A 75 2.35 16.18 -4.28
C THR A 75 1.36 16.73 -3.26
N LYS A 76 1.84 17.01 -2.05
CA LYS A 76 1.04 17.66 -1.00
C LYS A 76 0.88 19.12 -1.40
N VAL A 77 -0.28 19.46 -1.98
CA VAL A 77 -0.66 20.86 -2.21
C VAL A 77 -0.85 21.52 -0.84
N THR A 78 0.10 22.35 -0.44
CA THR A 78 0.02 23.15 0.79
C THR A 78 -0.78 24.41 0.46
N VAL A 79 -2.07 24.38 0.72
CA VAL A 79 -2.92 25.57 0.63
C VAL A 79 -2.61 26.45 1.85
N GLY A 80 -2.29 27.72 1.63
CA GLY A 80 -2.06 28.69 2.69
C GLY A 80 -3.35 28.96 3.50
N PRO A 81 -3.24 29.56 4.70
CA PRO A 81 -4.41 29.90 5.51
C PRO A 81 -5.38 30.78 4.72
N THR A 82 -6.67 30.44 4.74
CA THR A 82 -7.70 31.22 4.07
C THR A 82 -7.85 32.57 4.77
N PRO A 83 -7.79 33.71 4.05
CA PRO A 83 -7.99 35.02 4.65
C PRO A 83 -9.32 35.09 5.41
N GLY A 84 -9.31 35.65 6.63
CA GLY A 84 -10.49 35.75 7.47
C GLY A 84 -10.88 34.45 8.20
N SER A 85 -10.07 33.39 8.10
CA SER A 85 -10.24 32.18 8.93
C SER A 85 -9.40 32.24 10.20
N VAL A 86 -9.78 31.45 11.21
CA VAL A 86 -9.03 31.30 12.47
C VAL A 86 -7.57 30.89 12.22
N ALA A 87 -7.29 30.10 11.18
CA ALA A 87 -5.92 29.72 10.84
C ALA A 87 -5.06 30.87 10.30
N SER A 88 -5.66 31.99 9.85
CA SER A 88 -4.94 33.17 9.36
C SER A 88 -4.38 34.04 10.47
N ASP A 89 -4.92 33.96 11.69
CA ASP A 89 -4.42 34.64 12.88
C ASP A 89 -3.59 33.67 13.73
N LEU A 90 -2.29 33.94 13.87
CA LEU A 90 -1.35 33.06 14.57
C LEU A 90 -1.74 32.82 16.04
N ALA A 91 -2.18 33.86 16.75
CA ALA A 91 -2.52 33.75 18.16
C ALA A 91 -3.77 32.89 18.33
N LYS A 92 -4.81 33.17 17.54
CA LYS A 92 -6.07 32.40 17.56
C LYS A 92 -5.84 30.94 17.16
N ARG A 93 -5.05 30.71 16.12
CA ARG A 93 -4.66 29.38 15.67
C ARG A 93 -3.93 28.60 16.77
N SER A 94 -2.89 29.18 17.35
CA SER A 94 -2.09 28.57 18.42
C SER A 94 -2.96 28.18 19.61
N TYR A 95 -3.92 29.03 19.99
CA TYR A 95 -4.82 28.75 21.10
C TYR A 95 -5.80 27.61 20.80
N VAL A 96 -6.37 27.57 19.60
CA VAL A 96 -7.25 26.45 19.19
C VAL A 96 -6.48 25.14 19.14
N ASP A 97 -5.27 25.13 18.58
CA ASP A 97 -4.38 23.97 18.59
C ASP A 97 -4.10 23.49 20.03
N TYR A 98 -3.80 24.42 20.95
CA TYR A 98 -3.63 24.13 22.37
C TYR A 98 -4.86 23.46 23.00
N LEU A 99 -6.07 24.00 22.78
CA LEU A 99 -7.30 23.44 23.32
C LEU A 99 -7.61 22.05 22.75
N ILE A 100 -7.39 21.85 21.44
CA ILE A 100 -7.54 20.54 20.79
C ILE A 100 -6.56 19.54 21.43
N GLY A 101 -5.31 19.92 21.64
CA GLY A 101 -4.31 19.11 22.35
C GLY A 101 -4.76 18.75 23.77
N LYS A 102 -5.28 19.71 24.53
CA LYS A 102 -5.79 19.47 25.88
C LYS A 102 -6.95 18.49 25.93
N TYR A 103 -7.89 18.60 24.99
CA TYR A 103 -8.96 17.62 24.86
C TYR A 103 -8.40 16.22 24.60
N GLN A 104 -7.41 16.10 23.72
CA GLN A 104 -6.79 14.82 23.37
C GLN A 104 -6.03 14.22 24.55
N GLU A 105 -5.31 15.03 25.33
CA GLU A 105 -4.68 14.60 26.59
C GLU A 105 -5.71 14.04 27.58
N CYS A 106 -6.84 14.74 27.77
CA CYS A 106 -7.92 14.29 28.65
C CYS A 106 -8.51 12.96 28.20
N GLN A 107 -8.66 12.78 26.89
CA GLN A 107 -9.20 11.56 26.30
C GLN A 107 -8.19 10.40 26.35
N LYS A 108 -6.89 10.69 26.24
CA LYS A 108 -5.82 9.68 26.40
C LYS A 108 -5.72 9.19 27.84
N TRP A 109 -5.99 10.05 28.83
CA TRP A 109 -6.04 9.68 30.24
C TRP A 109 -7.19 8.72 30.57
N ASP A 110 -8.27 8.75 29.78
CA ASP A 110 -9.44 7.90 30.00
C ASP A 110 -9.23 6.48 29.45
N ILE A 111 -8.54 5.65 30.23
CA ILE A 111 -8.24 4.24 29.92
C ILE A 111 -9.51 3.37 29.94
N SER A 112 -10.64 3.88 30.46
CA SER A 112 -11.87 3.10 30.60
C SER A 112 -12.64 2.88 29.29
N LYS A 113 -12.14 3.38 28.16
CA LYS A 113 -12.79 3.25 26.84
C LYS A 113 -12.34 1.98 26.11
N GLU A 114 -13.27 1.04 25.95
CA GLU A 114 -13.04 -0.22 25.23
C GLU A 114 -12.60 -0.01 23.77
N GLU A 115 -13.18 0.97 23.07
CA GLU A 115 -12.83 1.28 21.66
C GLU A 115 -11.51 2.06 21.48
N GLY A 116 -10.77 2.33 22.57
CA GLY A 116 -9.53 3.09 22.52
C GLY A 116 -9.71 4.58 22.17
N PHE A 117 -8.60 5.30 22.25
CA PHE A 117 -8.56 6.76 22.04
C PHE A 117 -8.69 7.14 20.56
N LYS A 118 -9.79 7.82 20.20
CA LYS A 118 -10.06 8.28 18.82
C LYS A 118 -9.73 9.77 18.64
N TYR A 119 -8.53 10.06 18.12
CA TYR A 119 -8.05 11.44 17.83
C TYR A 119 -9.04 12.24 16.96
N ILE A 120 -9.70 11.56 16.00
CA ILE A 120 -10.59 12.19 15.02
C ILE A 120 -11.92 12.69 15.61
N ALA A 121 -12.30 12.25 16.81
CA ALA A 121 -13.60 12.56 17.41
C ALA A 121 -13.83 14.06 17.62
N ILE A 122 -12.78 14.82 17.96
CA ILE A 122 -12.89 16.28 18.13
C ILE A 122 -13.06 16.99 16.78
N TYR A 123 -12.27 16.60 15.78
CA TYR A 123 -12.35 17.16 14.43
C TYR A 123 -13.72 16.90 13.78
N ASN A 124 -14.26 15.69 13.93
CA ASN A 124 -15.61 15.36 13.44
C ASN A 124 -16.68 16.19 14.14
N ALA A 125 -16.54 16.43 15.45
CA ALA A 125 -17.49 17.24 16.19
C ALA A 125 -17.44 18.72 15.79
N ILE A 126 -16.24 19.27 15.56
CA ILE A 126 -16.08 20.62 15.01
C ILE A 126 -16.71 20.69 13.63
N LYS A 127 -16.42 19.72 12.74
CA LYS A 127 -17.02 19.65 11.40
C LYS A 127 -18.55 19.58 11.44
N ARG A 128 -19.11 18.86 12.41
CA ARG A 128 -20.57 18.77 12.59
C ARG A 128 -21.19 20.09 13.06
N ARG A 129 -20.49 20.86 13.90
CA ARG A 129 -21.00 22.14 14.45
C ARG A 129 -20.81 23.31 13.49
N PHE A 130 -19.63 23.44 12.89
CA PHE A 130 -19.24 24.59 12.07
C PHE A 130 -19.24 24.30 10.56
N GLY A 131 -19.59 23.08 10.15
CA GLY A 131 -19.64 22.67 8.73
C GLY A 131 -18.27 22.49 8.05
N CYS A 132 -17.18 22.89 8.70
CA CYS A 132 -15.83 22.91 8.13
C CYS A 132 -14.76 22.42 9.12
N LYS A 133 -13.51 22.31 8.66
CA LYS A 133 -12.38 22.07 9.57
C LYS A 133 -12.16 23.32 10.41
N TRP A 134 -11.66 23.15 11.64
CA TRP A 134 -11.40 24.25 12.56
C TRP A 134 -10.51 25.36 11.94
N GLU A 135 -9.56 24.98 11.08
CA GLU A 135 -8.67 25.91 10.36
C GLU A 135 -9.41 26.87 9.42
N PHE A 136 -10.58 26.46 8.92
CA PHE A 136 -11.40 27.23 7.98
C PHE A 136 -12.58 27.93 8.64
N VAL A 137 -12.72 27.83 9.97
CA VAL A 137 -13.75 28.55 10.71
C VAL A 137 -13.49 30.06 10.57
N PRO A 138 -14.49 30.89 10.24
CA PRO A 138 -14.35 32.34 10.22
C PRO A 138 -13.86 32.89 11.56
N VAL A 139 -13.02 33.93 11.53
CA VAL A 139 -12.50 34.58 12.76
C VAL A 139 -13.64 35.07 13.66
N ASP A 140 -14.76 35.49 13.09
CA ASP A 140 -15.94 35.98 13.84
C ASP A 140 -16.57 34.90 14.74
N LEU A 141 -16.37 33.62 14.40
CA LEU A 141 -16.86 32.48 15.19
C LEU A 141 -15.80 31.94 16.16
N PHE A 142 -14.68 32.64 16.33
CA PHE A 142 -13.58 32.20 17.19
C PHE A 142 -14.04 31.97 18.64
N ASP A 143 -14.77 32.92 19.22
CA ASP A 143 -15.23 32.80 20.61
C ASP A 143 -16.19 31.63 20.80
N GLU A 144 -17.05 31.37 19.81
CA GLU A 144 -17.95 30.22 19.81
C GLU A 144 -17.16 28.90 19.70
N LEU A 145 -16.14 28.85 18.84
CA LEU A 145 -15.25 27.70 18.71
C LEU A 145 -14.50 27.42 20.01
N VAL A 146 -13.96 28.46 20.65
CA VAL A 146 -13.28 28.36 21.96
C VAL A 146 -14.25 27.86 23.03
N GLY A 147 -15.44 28.45 23.14
CA GLY A 147 -16.47 28.02 24.09
C GLY A 147 -16.84 26.55 23.89
N PHE A 148 -17.07 26.14 22.64
CA PHE A 148 -17.34 24.75 22.29
C PHE A 148 -16.20 23.80 22.71
N LEU A 149 -14.94 24.17 22.46
CA LEU A 149 -13.79 23.34 22.84
C LEU A 149 -13.64 23.25 24.36
N LYS A 150 -13.77 24.37 25.08
CA LYS A 150 -13.76 24.41 26.55
C LYS A 150 -14.87 23.52 27.13
N ASP A 151 -16.09 23.63 26.63
CA ASP A 151 -17.21 22.77 27.03
C ASP A 151 -16.90 21.29 26.81
N ARG A 152 -16.29 20.93 25.67
CA ARG A 152 -15.91 19.55 25.38
C ARG A 152 -14.83 19.04 26.33
N ILE A 153 -13.84 19.87 26.68
CA ILE A 153 -12.79 19.53 27.66
C ILE A 153 -13.40 19.32 29.05
N THR A 154 -14.20 20.26 29.54
CA THR A 154 -14.84 20.17 30.86
C THR A 154 -15.78 18.96 30.97
N ASN A 155 -16.41 18.55 29.87
CA ASN A 155 -17.29 17.39 29.82
C ASN A 155 -16.57 16.04 29.73
N THR A 156 -15.25 16.01 29.56
CA THR A 156 -14.48 14.77 29.69
C THR A 156 -14.48 14.26 31.14
N LYS A 157 -14.19 12.97 31.34
CA LYS A 157 -14.09 12.38 32.69
C LYS A 157 -13.09 13.14 33.57
N LEU A 158 -11.88 13.38 33.04
CA LEU A 158 -10.85 14.16 33.73
C LEU A 158 -11.29 15.61 33.96
N GLY A 159 -11.94 16.24 32.98
CA GLY A 159 -12.50 17.58 33.09
C GLY A 159 -13.52 17.72 34.21
N ARG A 160 -14.44 16.77 34.33
CA ARG A 160 -15.45 16.76 35.41
C ARG A 160 -14.80 16.58 36.78
N ILE A 161 -13.81 15.69 36.89
CA ILE A 161 -13.06 15.47 38.13
C ILE A 161 -12.33 16.74 38.57
N GLN A 162 -11.63 17.42 37.65
CA GLN A 162 -10.88 18.62 37.97
C GLN A 162 -11.80 19.81 38.27
N LYS A 163 -12.90 19.94 37.53
CA LYS A 163 -13.93 20.94 37.81
C LYS A 163 -14.52 20.77 39.21
N ALA A 164 -14.78 19.53 39.64
CA ALA A 164 -15.23 19.25 41.00
C ALA A 164 -14.20 19.66 42.08
N LYS A 165 -12.91 19.71 41.72
CA LYS A 165 -11.81 20.19 42.57
C LYS A 165 -11.54 21.70 42.44
N GLY A 166 -12.30 22.42 41.61
CA GLY A 166 -12.09 23.85 41.36
C GLY A 166 -10.90 24.17 40.45
N HIS A 167 -10.31 23.17 39.79
CA HIS A 167 -9.17 23.37 38.89
C HIS A 167 -9.60 23.36 37.42
N LEU A 168 -9.12 24.34 36.66
CA LEU A 168 -9.28 24.40 35.20
C LEU A 168 -8.12 23.67 34.52
N LEU A 169 -8.44 22.88 33.48
CA LEU A 169 -7.46 22.11 32.70
C LEU A 169 -6.82 22.90 31.56
N TYR A 170 -7.32 24.11 31.31
CA TYR A 170 -6.89 24.98 30.24
C TYR A 170 -6.71 26.40 30.77
N ARG A 171 -5.85 27.15 30.08
CA ARG A 171 -5.67 28.59 30.28
C ARG A 171 -6.63 29.39 29.40
N ASP A 172 -6.89 30.62 29.77
CA ASP A 172 -7.65 31.54 28.92
C ASP A 172 -6.81 32.08 27.77
N PHE A 173 -7.47 32.65 26.77
CA PHE A 173 -6.82 33.11 25.55
C PHE A 173 -5.79 34.20 25.82
N ALA A 174 -6.14 35.16 26.68
CA ALA A 174 -5.27 36.28 27.07
C ALA A 174 -3.95 35.80 27.69
N ASP A 175 -4.01 34.77 28.54
CA ASP A 175 -2.83 34.20 29.22
C ASP A 175 -1.98 33.33 28.29
N HIS A 176 -2.53 32.87 27.17
CA HIS A 176 -1.84 32.02 26.19
C HIS A 176 -1.21 32.82 25.04
N ALA A 177 -1.70 34.05 24.80
CA ALA A 177 -1.18 34.94 23.78
C ALA A 177 0.05 35.77 24.23
N LEU A 178 0.45 35.65 25.50
CA LEU A 178 1.67 36.19 26.10
C LEU A 178 2.86 35.23 25.92
#